data_AF-A0A4D7YTJ7-F1
#
_entry.id   AF-A0A4D7YTJ7-F1
#
_cell.length_a   1.000
_cell.length_b   1.000
_cell.length_c   1.000
_cell.angle_alpha   90.00
_cell.angle_beta   90.00
_cell.angle_gamma   90.00
#
_symmetry.space_group_name_H-M   'P 1'
#
loop_
_entity.id
_entity.type
_entity.pdbx_description
1 polymer ?
#
loop_
_entity_poly.entity_id
_entity_poly.type
_entity_poly.pdbx_seq_one_letter_code
_entity_poly.pdbx_strand_id
1 'polypeptide(L)'
;MKDGNKESTKEMLAVFRIIASAGLSLILLLATFKNRTPDLSNWLVYPAALFFSVSLLFCLYLFLQAITLLAGEADAIIDQPRIKIPAMAAMGLFMAGVASLLTALMCI
;
A
#
# COMPACT_ATOMS: atom_id res chain seq x y z
N MET A 1 -13.32 23.96 -14.50
CA MET A 1 -12.19 23.00 -14.41
C MET A 1 -12.29 22.12 -13.15
N LYS A 2 -13.46 21.50 -12.87
CA LYS A 2 -13.66 20.62 -11.69
C LYS A 2 -13.60 19.13 -12.02
N ASP A 3 -13.75 18.76 -13.31
CA ASP A 3 -13.69 17.36 -13.74
C ASP A 3 -12.30 16.75 -13.62
N GLY A 4 -11.24 17.50 -13.97
CA GLY A 4 -9.86 17.01 -13.87
C GLY A 4 -9.47 16.60 -12.44
N ASN A 5 -9.91 17.33 -11.42
CA ASN A 5 -9.63 16.99 -10.02
C ASN A 5 -10.33 15.69 -9.57
N LYS A 6 -11.59 15.48 -9.99
CA LYS A 6 -12.34 14.24 -9.71
C LYS A 6 -11.73 13.05 -10.45
N GLU A 7 -11.29 13.24 -11.68
CA GLU A 7 -10.64 12.21 -12.49
C GLU A 7 -9.29 11.79 -11.90
N SER A 8 -8.39 12.74 -11.62
CA SER A 8 -7.10 12.42 -10.99
C SER A 8 -7.27 11.73 -9.63
N THR A 9 -8.29 12.09 -8.85
CA THR A 9 -8.53 11.44 -7.55
C THR A 9 -8.97 9.98 -7.73
N LYS A 10 -9.78 9.68 -8.77
CA LYS A 10 -10.15 8.30 -9.12
C LYS A 10 -8.94 7.50 -9.61
N GLU A 11 -8.06 8.10 -10.41
CA GLU A 11 -6.82 7.46 -10.85
C GLU A 11 -5.91 7.12 -9.66
N MET A 12 -5.72 8.07 -8.75
CA MET A 12 -4.97 7.85 -7.50
C MET A 12 -5.57 6.68 -6.70
N LEU A 13 -6.89 6.63 -6.54
CA LEU A 13 -7.57 5.53 -5.87
C LEU A 13 -7.38 4.20 -6.60
N ALA A 14 -7.45 4.19 -7.93
CA ALA A 14 -7.18 2.99 -8.72
C ALA A 14 -5.74 2.46 -8.47
N VAL A 15 -4.75 3.34 -8.41
CA VAL A 15 -3.37 2.99 -8.07
C VAL A 15 -3.28 2.38 -6.67
N PHE A 16 -3.86 3.02 -5.65
CA PHE A 16 -3.83 2.47 -4.28
C PHE A 16 -4.61 1.17 -4.15
N ARG A 17 -5.63 0.93 -4.98
CA ARG A 17 -6.30 -0.38 -5.07
C ARG A 17 -5.35 -1.46 -5.53
N ILE A 18 -4.55 -1.17 -6.56
CA ILE A 18 -3.55 -2.09 -7.10
C ILE A 18 -2.48 -2.38 -6.03
N ILE A 19 -1.97 -1.34 -5.36
CA ILE A 19 -0.99 -1.49 -4.28
C ILE A 19 -1.55 -2.36 -3.14
N ALA A 20 -2.77 -2.10 -2.69
CA ALA A 20 -3.41 -2.89 -1.63
C ALA A 20 -3.59 -4.36 -2.06
N SER A 21 -4.03 -4.61 -3.29
CA SER A 21 -4.23 -5.97 -3.82
C SER A 21 -2.90 -6.73 -3.97
N ALA A 22 -1.86 -6.05 -4.44
CA ALA A 22 -0.52 -6.59 -4.55
C ALA A 22 0.06 -6.89 -3.16
N GLY A 23 -0.09 -5.97 -2.21
CA GLY A 23 0.35 -6.14 -0.82
C GLY A 23 -0.30 -7.36 -0.16
N LEU A 24 -1.63 -7.51 -0.30
CA LEU A 24 -2.35 -8.68 0.20
C LEU A 24 -1.84 -9.99 -0.43
N SER A 25 -1.63 -9.99 -1.74
CA SER A 25 -1.11 -11.15 -2.47
C SER A 25 0.29 -11.54 -1.99
N LEU A 26 1.17 -10.56 -1.75
CA LEU A 26 2.52 -10.78 -1.24
C LEU A 26 2.52 -11.27 0.21
N ILE A 27 1.60 -10.79 1.06
CA ILE A 27 1.43 -11.31 2.42
C ILE A 27 1.00 -12.78 2.39
N LEU A 28 0.03 -13.13 1.55
CA LEU A 28 -0.43 -14.53 1.39
C LEU A 28 0.68 -15.43 0.82
N LEU A 29 1.46 -14.90 -0.13
CA LEU A 29 2.63 -15.57 -0.68
C LEU A 29 3.66 -15.86 0.43
N LEU A 30 3.99 -14.84 1.23
CA LEU A 30 4.90 -14.96 2.39
C LEU A 30 4.43 -16.00 3.39
N ALA A 31 3.14 -15.99 3.75
CA ALA A 31 2.57 -16.99 4.66
C ALA A 31 2.68 -18.41 4.10
N THR A 32 2.43 -18.56 2.79
CA THR A 32 2.53 -19.86 2.09
C THR A 32 3.96 -20.36 2.01
N PHE A 33 4.90 -19.48 1.66
CA PHE A 33 6.33 -19.80 1.60
C PHE A 33 6.87 -20.15 2.98
N LYS A 34 6.51 -19.40 4.03
CA LYS A 34 6.99 -19.69 5.38
C LYS A 34 6.55 -21.09 5.87
N ASN A 35 5.36 -21.53 5.48
CA ASN A 35 4.87 -22.87 5.80
C ASN A 35 5.60 -23.98 5.01
N ARG A 36 6.14 -23.70 3.82
CA ARG A 36 6.84 -24.68 2.99
C ARG A 36 8.35 -24.74 3.21
N THR A 37 8.97 -23.61 3.53
CA THR A 37 10.41 -23.47 3.75
C THR A 37 10.64 -22.85 5.12
N PRO A 38 10.72 -23.67 6.19
CA PRO A 38 10.93 -23.17 7.55
C PRO A 38 12.30 -22.49 7.71
N ASP A 39 13.28 -22.83 6.87
CA ASP A 39 14.64 -22.24 6.86
C ASP A 39 14.69 -20.80 6.31
N LEU A 40 13.60 -20.29 5.71
CA LEU A 40 13.54 -18.90 5.27
C LEU A 40 13.72 -17.97 6.48
N SER A 41 14.70 -17.07 6.38
CA SER A 41 15.11 -16.19 7.47
C SER A 41 13.91 -15.39 8.00
N ASN A 42 13.47 -15.76 9.21
CA ASN A 42 12.40 -15.09 9.93
C ASN A 42 12.65 -13.58 10.06
N TRP A 43 13.93 -13.21 10.15
CA TRP A 43 14.36 -11.84 10.39
C TRP A 43 13.95 -10.85 9.30
N LEU A 44 13.78 -11.31 8.05
CA LEU A 44 13.41 -10.44 6.92
C LEU A 44 11.96 -10.64 6.45
N VAL A 45 11.38 -11.82 6.72
CA VAL A 45 9.98 -12.16 6.36
C VAL A 45 8.97 -11.42 7.22
N TYR A 46 9.16 -11.39 8.54
CA TYR A 46 8.22 -10.73 9.44
C TYR A 46 8.18 -9.20 9.22
N PRO A 47 9.32 -8.50 9.07
CA PRO A 47 9.31 -7.08 8.69
C PRO A 47 8.62 -6.83 7.36
N ALA A 48 8.85 -7.67 6.34
CA ALA A 48 8.17 -7.53 5.04
C ALA A 48 6.65 -7.63 5.19
N ALA A 49 6.15 -8.65 5.91
CA ALA A 49 4.73 -8.82 6.18
C ALA A 49 4.14 -7.63 6.96
N LEU A 50 4.90 -7.10 7.93
CA LEU A 50 4.50 -5.92 8.70
C LEU A 50 4.41 -4.67 7.83
N PHE A 51 5.42 -4.41 6.99
CA PHE A 51 5.41 -3.27 6.07
C PHE A 51 4.27 -3.32 5.07
N PHE A 52 3.99 -4.50 4.48
CA PHE A 52 2.84 -4.67 3.60
C PHE A 52 1.51 -4.47 4.33
N SER A 53 1.39 -4.96 5.56
CA SER A 53 0.17 -4.81 6.36
C SER A 53 -0.11 -3.35 6.72
N VAL A 54 0.92 -2.60 7.15
CA VAL A 54 0.78 -1.18 7.47
C VAL A 54 0.51 -0.36 6.19
N SER A 55 1.16 -0.67 5.07
CA SER A 55 0.86 -0.06 3.78
C SER A 55 -0.60 -0.26 3.38
N LEU A 56 -1.15 -1.46 3.60
CA LEU A 56 -2.54 -1.78 3.32
C LEU A 56 -3.52 -0.98 4.19
N LEU A 57 -3.22 -0.79 5.47
CA LEU A 57 -3.99 0.08 6.36
C LEU A 57 -4.01 1.53 5.87
N PHE A 58 -2.88 2.06 5.41
CA PHE A 58 -2.85 3.40 4.82
C PHE A 58 -3.64 3.49 3.51
N CYS A 59 -3.59 2.45 2.67
CA CYS A 59 -4.42 2.39 1.46
C CYS A 59 -5.92 2.43 1.81
N LEU A 60 -6.37 1.64 2.79
CA LEU A 60 -7.76 1.66 3.25
C LEU A 60 -8.17 3.03 3.83
N TYR A 61 -7.28 3.65 4.62
CA TYR A 61 -7.50 4.99 5.14
C TYR A 61 -7.68 6.02 4.01
N LEU A 62 -6.81 5.99 3.00
CA LEU A 62 -6.90 6.86 1.83
C LEU A 62 -8.19 6.65 1.06
N PHE A 63 -8.65 5.40 0.92
CA PHE A 63 -9.93 5.09 0.30
C PHE A 63 -11.10 5.73 1.04
N LEU A 64 -11.19 5.57 2.37
CA LEU A 64 -12.27 6.18 3.15
C LEU A 64 -12.26 7.71 3.06
N GLN A 65 -11.08 8.32 3.21
CA GLN A 65 -10.91 9.77 3.13
C GLN A 65 -11.23 10.32 1.76
N ALA A 66 -10.67 9.74 0.69
CA ALA A 66 -10.90 10.25 -0.65
C ALA A 66 -12.38 10.12 -1.07
N ILE A 67 -13.07 9.05 -0.66
CA ILE A 67 -14.51 8.88 -0.93
C ILE A 67 -15.34 9.95 -0.21
N THR A 68 -15.07 10.20 1.08
CA THR A 68 -15.78 11.25 1.84
C THR A 68 -15.53 12.64 1.26
N LEU A 69 -14.31 12.91 0.79
CA LEU A 69 -13.97 14.17 0.14
C LEU A 69 -14.58 14.30 -1.26
N LEU A 70 -14.68 13.22 -2.02
CA LEU A 70 -15.40 13.21 -3.30
C LEU A 70 -16.89 13.50 -3.10
N ALA A 71 -17.50 12.88 -2.09
CA ALA A 71 -18.91 13.06 -1.76
C ALA A 71 -19.22 14.50 -1.31
N GLY A 72 -18.28 15.13 -0.60
CA GLY A 72 -18.35 16.54 -0.21
C GLY A 72 -17.93 17.52 -1.31
N GLU A 73 -17.69 17.06 -2.54
CA GLU A 73 -17.21 17.86 -3.68
C GLU A 73 -16.00 18.76 -3.36
N ALA A 74 -15.08 18.27 -2.52
CA ALA A 74 -13.91 19.03 -2.13
C ALA A 74 -12.98 19.28 -3.33
N ASP A 75 -12.47 20.51 -3.44
CA ASP A 75 -11.51 20.88 -4.48
C ASP A 75 -10.07 20.48 -4.08
N ALA A 76 -9.24 20.17 -5.08
CA ALA A 76 -7.83 19.79 -4.96
C ALA A 76 -7.54 18.67 -3.94
N ILE A 77 -8.25 17.53 -4.01
CA ILE A 77 -8.21 16.46 -3.00
C ILE A 77 -6.80 15.88 -2.84
N ILE A 78 -6.08 15.70 -3.95
CA ILE A 78 -4.74 15.10 -3.99
C ILE A 78 -3.69 15.99 -3.30
N ASP A 79 -3.85 17.31 -3.40
CA ASP A 79 -2.92 18.27 -2.81
C ASP A 79 -3.10 18.43 -1.31
N GLN A 80 -4.22 17.95 -0.77
CA GLN A 80 -4.49 18.07 0.66
C GLN A 80 -3.49 17.22 1.45
N PRO A 81 -2.85 17.78 2.50
CA PRO A 81 -1.83 17.07 3.28
C PRO A 81 -2.34 15.74 3.87
N ARG A 82 -3.63 15.70 4.22
CA ARG A 82 -4.32 14.51 4.75
C ARG A 82 -4.45 13.35 3.76
N ILE A 83 -4.26 13.60 2.47
CA ILE A 83 -4.21 12.58 1.42
C ILE A 83 -2.76 12.32 1.00
N LYS A 84 -2.01 13.40 0.73
CA LYS A 84 -0.65 13.30 0.20
C LYS A 84 0.32 12.59 1.15
N ILE A 85 0.29 12.91 2.45
CA ILE A 85 1.24 12.33 3.42
C ILE A 85 0.97 10.82 3.60
N PRO A 86 -0.29 10.37 3.85
CA PRO A 86 -0.57 8.95 3.93
C PRO A 86 -0.32 8.20 2.62
N ALA A 87 -0.54 8.84 1.46
CA ALA A 87 -0.21 8.28 0.14
C ALA A 87 1.27 8.00 -0.02
N MET A 88 2.12 8.97 0.33
CA MET A 88 3.58 8.78 0.32
C MET A 88 4.03 7.72 1.32
N ALA A 89 3.46 7.71 2.53
CA ALA A 89 3.76 6.69 3.53
C ALA A 89 3.38 5.28 3.06
N ALA A 90 2.20 5.11 2.46
CA ALA A 90 1.73 3.84 1.90
C ALA A 90 2.69 3.31 0.83
N MET A 91 3.09 4.15 -0.12
CA MET A 91 4.05 3.79 -1.16
C MET A 91 5.44 3.46 -0.57
N GLY A 92 5.95 4.28 0.35
CA GLY A 92 7.24 4.05 0.99
C GLY A 92 7.29 2.72 1.74
N LEU A 93 6.25 2.42 2.53
CA LEU A 93 6.11 1.14 3.24
C LEU A 93 5.98 -0.03 2.28
N PHE A 94 5.23 0.11 1.18
CA PHE A 94 5.12 -0.94 0.18
C PHE A 94 6.49 -1.27 -0.43
N MET A 95 7.25 -0.24 -0.85
CA MET A 95 8.59 -0.43 -1.41
C MET A 95 9.57 -1.02 -0.40
N ALA A 96 9.51 -0.60 0.87
CA ALA A 96 10.29 -1.19 1.94
C ALA A 96 9.96 -2.68 2.13
N GLY A 97 8.68 -3.04 2.11
CA GLY A 97 8.22 -4.44 2.14
C GLY A 97 8.76 -5.26 0.96
N VAL A 98 8.72 -4.71 -0.26
CA VAL A 98 9.28 -5.37 -1.46
C VAL A 98 10.80 -5.56 -1.31
N ALA A 99 11.52 -4.54 -0.86
CA ALA A 99 12.97 -4.63 -0.66
C ALA A 99 13.36 -5.67 0.41
N SER A 100 12.63 -5.71 1.52
CA SER A 100 12.82 -6.73 2.56
C SER A 100 12.52 -8.13 2.03
N LEU A 101 11.46 -8.29 1.25
CA LEU A 101 11.09 -9.57 0.63
C LEU A 101 12.15 -10.06 -0.36
N LEU A 102 12.62 -9.19 -1.26
CA LEU A 102 13.66 -9.53 -2.24
C LEU A 102 14.97 -9.90 -1.54
N THR A 103 15.38 -9.11 -0.53
CA THR A 103 16.56 -9.43 0.29
C THR A 103 16.39 -10.79 0.97
N ALA A 104 15.21 -11.08 1.55
CA ALA A 104 14.92 -12.37 2.16
C ALA A 104 15.07 -13.52 1.17
N LEU A 105 14.62 -13.34 -0.08
CA LEU A 105 14.69 -14.36 -1.12
C LEU A 105 16.10 -14.57 -1.69
N MET A 106 16.92 -13.51 -1.79
CA MET A 106 18.30 -13.60 -2.27
C MET A 106 19.28 -14.15 -1.23
N CYS A 107 18.90 -14.17 0.04
CA CYS A 107 19.67 -14.76 1.13
C CYS A 107 19.36 -16.25 1.38
N ILE A 108 18.52 -16.86 0.54
CA ILE A 108 18.26 -18.31 0.48
C ILE A 108 19.27 -18.94 -0.47
#